data_AF-A0A1W6KFU4-F1
#
_entry.id   AF-A0A1W6KFU4-F1
#
_cell.length_a   1.000
_cell.length_b   1.000
_cell.length_c   1.000
_cell.angle_alpha   90.00
_cell.angle_beta   90.00
_cell.angle_gamma   90.00
#
_symmetry.space_group_name_H-M   'P 1'
#
loop_
_entity.id
_entity.type
_entity.pdbx_description
1 polymer ?
#
loop_
_entity_poly.entity_id
_entity_poly.type
_entity_poly.pdbx_seq_one_letter_code
_entity_poly.pdbx_strand_id
1 'polypeptide(L)'
;MIGKIETGFDTDNPECFNKTGGVPDRTRSLFNRFVREQLSEYLMSDKDVQQAFGDWVENHLGRGSASKKTKRNDLKDIRRFAERNKLHFLNTRVDSLILETRNNVPNKRRNFAMSHLFTQDTLDRILNYFETTRHTDTQYQAIRLFVMTCQTGLRTVEWEDVELITPPCAPLSGESREQPYLKVQTAKSRYDEPKVRYLILDGFSESQIENLADTISYAQSISKGTRSNLVIQARRVLQQIYVDNPEAIELLAEVDFRTARKLYTVELRRGGASMKEAAAALGHTSINNVRYYSHGDISIDRTTELPLARAPKGVIAEIKDSLAELNEARRLKGQKAIRGYEDDNAVKPTERPNDGSAPSTDKGEEEDSSLGRKFVDRL
;
A
#
# COMPACT_ATOMS: atom_id res chain seq x y z
N MET A 1 -21.85 -2.34 53.55
CA MET A 1 -22.78 -1.77 52.56
C MET A 1 -22.15 -0.46 52.08
N ILE A 2 -21.36 -0.51 51.01
CA ILE A 2 -20.71 0.68 50.42
C ILE A 2 -21.66 1.14 49.31
N GLY A 3 -22.22 2.33 49.46
CA GLY A 3 -23.22 2.88 48.53
C GLY A 3 -22.67 3.00 47.12
N LYS A 4 -23.51 2.70 46.12
CA LYS A 4 -23.23 3.01 44.71
C LYS A 4 -23.02 4.52 44.60
N ILE A 5 -21.84 4.92 44.14
CA ILE A 5 -21.61 6.28 43.65
C ILE A 5 -22.20 6.30 42.23
N GLU A 6 -23.37 6.93 42.08
CA GLU A 6 -24.11 7.00 40.80
C GLU A 6 -23.66 8.15 39.89
N THR A 7 -22.72 8.98 40.32
CA THR A 7 -22.15 10.05 39.49
C THR A 7 -20.86 9.58 38.81
N GLY A 8 -20.94 9.35 37.50
CA GLY A 8 -19.76 9.18 36.66
C GLY A 8 -18.89 10.44 36.68
N PHE A 9 -17.58 10.27 36.69
CA PHE A 9 -16.65 11.37 36.48
C PHE A 9 -16.84 11.89 35.05
N ASP A 10 -17.24 13.15 34.90
CA ASP A 10 -17.28 13.84 33.62
C ASP A 10 -15.84 14.12 33.16
N THR A 11 -15.28 13.20 32.37
CA THR A 11 -13.93 13.30 31.81
C THR A 11 -13.85 14.27 30.64
N ASP A 12 -14.98 14.75 30.15
CA ASP A 12 -15.07 15.58 28.94
C ASP A 12 -15.15 17.08 29.28
N ASN A 13 -15.36 17.44 30.56
CA ASN A 13 -15.40 18.82 31.03
C ASN A 13 -14.32 19.15 32.09
N PRO A 14 -13.08 19.47 31.70
CA PRO A 14 -11.99 19.77 32.64
C PRO A 14 -12.17 21.10 33.39
N GLU A 15 -13.14 21.94 33.04
CA GLU A 15 -13.35 23.25 33.70
C GLU A 15 -13.83 23.12 35.15
N CYS A 16 -14.49 22.02 35.51
CA CYS A 16 -14.95 21.78 36.88
C CYS A 16 -13.78 21.58 37.87
N PHE A 17 -12.62 21.10 37.40
CA PHE A 17 -11.40 20.95 38.20
C PHE A 17 -10.62 22.27 38.35
N ASN A 18 -10.74 23.18 37.38
CA ASN A 18 -10.06 24.47 37.43
C ASN A 18 -10.75 25.44 38.41
N LYS A 19 -12.09 25.39 38.54
CA LYS A 19 -12.84 26.23 39.49
C LYS A 19 -12.64 25.85 40.97
N THR A 20 -12.14 24.64 41.24
CA THR A 20 -11.92 24.12 42.60
C THR A 20 -10.46 24.25 43.07
N GLY A 21 -9.59 24.91 42.29
CA GLY A 21 -8.17 25.10 42.64
C GLY A 21 -7.27 23.90 42.34
N GLY A 22 -7.76 22.94 41.53
CA GLY A 22 -7.06 21.70 41.23
C GLY A 22 -7.02 20.72 42.39
N VAL A 23 -6.46 19.53 42.16
CA VAL A 23 -6.23 18.53 43.21
C VAL A 23 -5.03 18.99 44.05
N PRO A 24 -5.16 19.23 45.37
CA PRO A 24 -4.05 19.63 46.23
C PRO A 24 -2.90 18.63 46.16
N ASP A 25 -1.65 19.09 46.22
CA ASP A 25 -0.46 18.23 46.00
C ASP A 25 -0.40 17.04 46.97
N ARG A 26 -0.85 17.22 48.21
CA ARG A 26 -0.96 16.13 49.18
C ARG A 26 -1.98 15.08 48.75
N THR A 27 -3.12 15.51 48.23
CA THR A 27 -4.18 14.62 47.71
C THR A 27 -3.72 13.94 46.42
N ARG A 28 -3.01 14.64 45.52
CA ARG A 28 -2.40 14.07 44.32
C ARG A 28 -1.34 13.02 44.69
N SER A 29 -0.53 13.29 45.70
CA SER A 29 0.47 12.34 46.22
C SER A 29 -0.19 11.09 46.82
N LEU A 30 -1.26 11.25 47.61
CA LEU A 30 -2.05 10.14 48.14
C LEU A 30 -2.73 9.33 47.03
N PHE A 31 -3.24 9.99 45.99
CA PHE A 31 -3.84 9.34 44.83
C PHE A 31 -2.80 8.56 44.03
N ASN A 32 -1.64 9.14 43.74
CA ASN A 32 -0.53 8.47 43.07
C ASN A 32 -0.02 7.27 43.87
N ARG A 33 0.02 7.39 45.21
CA ARG A 33 0.38 6.29 46.10
C ARG A 33 -0.67 5.18 46.08
N PHE A 34 -1.95 5.52 46.17
CA PHE A 34 -3.05 4.56 46.06
C PHE A 34 -3.04 3.84 44.72
N VAL A 35 -2.89 4.57 43.60
CA VAL A 35 -2.77 3.98 42.27
C VAL A 35 -1.55 3.06 42.18
N ARG A 36 -0.40 3.48 42.72
CA ARG A 36 0.82 2.66 42.69
C ARG A 36 0.70 1.39 43.54
N GLU A 37 0.08 1.47 44.71
CA GLU A 37 -0.05 0.35 45.65
C GLU A 37 -1.17 -0.61 45.23
N GLN A 38 -2.34 -0.08 44.86
CA GLN A 38 -3.53 -0.88 44.60
C GLN A 38 -3.70 -1.18 43.11
N LEU A 39 -3.57 -0.19 42.22
CA LEU A 39 -3.80 -0.40 40.78
C LEU A 39 -2.72 -1.28 40.15
N SER A 40 -1.49 -1.29 40.68
CA SER A 40 -0.46 -2.25 40.26
C SER A 40 -0.85 -3.69 40.60
N GLU A 41 -1.44 -3.92 41.77
CA GLU A 41 -1.92 -5.23 42.18
C GLU A 41 -3.12 -5.69 41.34
N TYR A 42 -4.06 -4.77 41.06
CA TYR A 42 -5.17 -5.03 40.16
C TYR A 42 -4.72 -5.24 38.71
N LEU A 43 -3.72 -4.50 38.21
CA LEU A 43 -3.17 -4.76 36.87
C LEU A 43 -2.58 -6.18 36.78
N MET A 44 -2.07 -6.71 37.89
CA MET A 44 -1.47 -8.05 37.94
C MET A 44 -2.50 -9.17 38.09
N SER A 45 -3.71 -8.88 38.59
CA SER A 45 -4.70 -9.90 38.97
C SER A 45 -6.05 -9.78 38.26
N ASP A 46 -6.41 -8.57 37.81
CA ASP A 46 -7.71 -8.22 37.24
C ASP A 46 -7.62 -8.05 35.71
N LYS A 47 -8.48 -8.79 35.01
CA LYS A 47 -8.58 -8.78 33.55
C LYS A 47 -9.07 -7.43 33.01
N ASP A 48 -10.06 -6.81 33.65
CA ASP A 48 -10.69 -5.60 33.15
C ASP A 48 -9.73 -4.41 33.27
N VAL A 49 -8.90 -4.41 34.31
CA VAL A 49 -7.81 -3.43 34.50
C VAL A 49 -6.71 -3.63 33.46
N GLN A 50 -6.36 -4.87 33.12
CA GLN A 50 -5.41 -5.17 32.03
C GLN A 50 -5.92 -4.69 30.66
N GLN A 51 -7.21 -4.90 30.39
CA GLN A 51 -7.85 -4.45 29.15
C GLN A 51 -7.88 -2.92 29.07
N ALA A 52 -8.33 -2.24 30.13
CA ALA A 52 -8.38 -0.79 30.19
C ALA A 52 -6.98 -0.15 30.05
N PHE A 53 -5.95 -0.76 30.64
CA PHE A 53 -4.57 -0.33 30.46
C PHE A 53 -4.10 -0.48 29.01
N GLY A 54 -4.42 -1.61 28.36
CA GLY A 54 -4.13 -1.83 26.94
C GLY A 54 -4.78 -0.78 26.03
N ASP A 55 -6.05 -0.47 26.27
CA ASP A 55 -6.81 0.52 25.50
C ASP A 55 -6.30 1.96 25.76
N TRP A 56 -5.83 2.25 26.97
CA TRP A 56 -5.17 3.52 27.29
C TRP A 56 -3.82 3.65 26.56
N VAL A 57 -3.00 2.59 26.53
CA VAL A 57 -1.71 2.58 25.82
C VAL A 57 -1.91 2.83 24.32
N GLU A 58 -2.92 2.22 23.70
CA GLU A 58 -3.27 2.46 22.30
C GLU A 58 -3.58 3.94 22.04
N ASN A 59 -4.46 4.55 22.85
CA ASN A 59 -4.83 5.95 22.72
C ASN A 59 -3.66 6.91 22.99
N HIS A 60 -2.84 6.61 24.00
CA HIS A 60 -1.67 7.41 24.36
C HIS A 60 -0.61 7.39 23.26
N LEU A 61 -0.31 6.20 22.71
CA LEU A 61 0.59 6.07 21.57
C LEU A 61 -0.03 6.64 20.29
N GLY A 62 -1.35 6.65 20.13
CA GLY A 62 -2.04 7.31 19.02
C GLY A 62 -1.85 8.82 19.01
N ARG A 63 -1.95 9.47 20.18
CA ARG A 63 -1.85 10.95 20.34
C ARG A 63 -0.41 11.48 20.42
N GLY A 64 0.57 10.64 20.73
CA GLY A 64 1.96 11.07 20.90
C GLY A 64 2.69 11.40 19.60
N SER A 65 3.56 12.42 19.62
CA SER A 65 4.46 12.81 18.52
C SER A 65 5.66 11.88 18.34
N ALA A 66 5.80 10.85 19.18
CA ALA A 66 6.91 9.91 19.14
C ALA A 66 7.03 9.16 17.80
N SER A 67 8.26 8.83 17.40
CA SER A 67 8.50 8.06 16.18
C SER A 67 7.85 6.67 16.25
N LYS A 68 7.44 6.12 15.10
CA LYS A 68 6.87 4.76 15.02
C LYS A 68 7.79 3.68 15.58
N LYS A 69 9.11 3.88 15.49
CA LYS A 69 10.13 2.98 16.06
C LYS A 69 10.10 3.02 17.59
N THR A 70 9.98 4.22 18.16
CA THR A 70 9.87 4.43 19.61
C THR A 70 8.61 3.75 20.15
N LYS A 71 7.44 4.07 19.59
CA LYS A 71 6.14 3.48 19.99
C LYS A 71 6.16 1.95 19.98
N ARG A 72 6.86 1.35 19.00
CA ARG A 72 7.01 -0.11 18.90
C ARG A 72 7.94 -0.69 19.97
N ASN A 73 9.01 0.01 20.31
CA ASN A 73 9.89 -0.43 21.39
C ASN A 73 9.15 -0.40 22.72
N ASP A 74 8.34 0.63 22.97
CA ASP A 74 7.52 0.74 24.17
C ASP A 74 6.54 -0.44 24.28
N LEU A 75 5.83 -0.76 23.19
CA LEU A 75 4.95 -1.94 23.15
C LEU A 75 5.70 -3.27 23.40
N LYS A 76 6.92 -3.42 22.89
CA LYS A 76 7.74 -4.62 23.15
C LYS A 76 8.15 -4.74 24.60
N ASP A 77 8.44 -3.63 25.28
CA ASP A 77 8.81 -3.66 26.68
C ASP A 77 7.59 -3.96 27.57
N ILE A 78 6.41 -3.43 27.23
CA ILE A 78 5.14 -3.80 27.90
C ILE A 78 4.83 -5.29 27.68
N ARG A 79 5.02 -5.81 26.46
CA ARG A 79 4.84 -7.24 26.17
C ARG A 79 5.76 -8.12 27.01
N ARG A 80 7.06 -7.79 27.06
CA ARG A 80 8.05 -8.52 27.89
C ARG A 80 7.66 -8.50 29.36
N PHE A 81 7.15 -7.39 29.85
CA PHE A 81 6.63 -7.27 31.21
C PHE A 81 5.43 -8.19 31.43
N ALA A 82 4.45 -8.18 30.52
CA ALA A 82 3.26 -9.03 30.59
C ALA A 82 3.61 -10.53 30.55
N GLU A 83 4.55 -10.93 29.69
CA GLU A 83 5.05 -12.32 29.59
C GLU A 83 5.72 -12.77 30.90
N ARG A 84 6.64 -11.97 31.45
CA ARG A 84 7.35 -12.29 32.71
C ARG A 84 6.40 -12.48 33.88
N ASN A 85 5.31 -11.72 33.90
CA ASN A 85 4.34 -11.71 34.98
C ASN A 85 3.09 -12.57 34.69
N LYS A 86 3.09 -13.36 33.61
CA LYS A 86 1.99 -14.25 33.21
C LYS A 86 0.64 -13.53 33.02
N LEU A 87 0.66 -12.27 32.60
CA LEU A 87 -0.52 -11.45 32.35
C LEU A 87 -1.09 -11.77 30.96
N HIS A 88 -1.83 -12.86 30.84
CA HIS A 88 -2.24 -13.43 29.56
C HIS A 88 -3.07 -12.46 28.69
N PHE A 89 -3.98 -11.71 29.31
CA PHE A 89 -4.87 -10.78 28.60
C PHE A 89 -4.12 -9.55 28.11
N LEU A 90 -3.31 -8.92 28.97
CA LEU A 90 -2.44 -7.82 28.56
C LEU A 90 -1.45 -8.25 27.47
N ASN A 91 -0.86 -9.45 27.59
CA ASN A 91 0.05 -9.98 26.59
C ASN A 91 -0.65 -10.14 25.23
N THR A 92 -1.85 -10.71 25.21
CA THR A 92 -2.65 -10.88 23.98
C THR A 92 -3.04 -9.54 23.36
N ARG A 93 -3.47 -8.56 24.19
CA ARG A 93 -3.84 -7.22 23.72
C ARG A 93 -2.63 -6.47 23.14
N VAL A 94 -1.48 -6.53 23.81
CA VAL A 94 -0.24 -5.90 23.35
C VAL A 94 0.31 -6.61 22.12
N ASP A 95 0.17 -7.93 22.01
CA ASP A 95 0.52 -8.67 20.79
C ASP A 95 -0.35 -8.24 19.61
N SER A 96 -1.65 -7.99 19.81
CA SER A 96 -2.52 -7.39 18.79
C SER A 96 -2.04 -5.98 18.39
N LEU A 97 -1.70 -5.11 19.35
CA LEU A 97 -1.16 -3.77 19.07
C LEU A 97 0.22 -3.80 18.39
N ILE A 98 1.07 -4.76 18.76
CA ILE A 98 2.35 -5.01 18.09
C ILE A 98 2.09 -5.53 16.67
N LEU A 99 1.11 -6.41 16.49
CA LEU A 99 0.68 -6.89 15.19
C LEU A 99 0.09 -5.76 14.36
N GLU A 100 -0.64 -4.81 14.90
CA GLU A 100 -1.16 -3.64 14.16
C GLU A 100 -0.05 -2.63 13.84
N THR A 101 0.91 -2.44 14.74
CA THR A 101 2.10 -1.61 14.46
C THR A 101 3.14 -2.31 13.55
N ARG A 102 3.13 -3.65 13.45
CA ARG A 102 3.99 -4.49 12.59
C ARG A 102 3.33 -4.75 11.23
N ASN A 103 2.06 -5.15 11.23
CA ASN A 103 1.12 -5.13 10.13
C ASN A 103 0.62 -3.70 9.99
N ASN A 104 1.49 -2.84 9.50
CA ASN A 104 1.04 -1.73 8.70
C ASN A 104 0.44 -2.34 7.41
N VAL A 105 -0.71 -3.00 7.50
CA VAL A 105 -1.65 -3.16 6.39
C VAL A 105 -2.30 -1.79 6.34
N PRO A 106 -1.73 -0.83 5.60
CA PRO A 106 -2.14 0.54 5.71
C PRO A 106 -3.54 0.59 5.13
N ASN A 107 -4.53 0.90 5.95
CA ASN A 107 -5.72 1.58 5.48
C ASN A 107 -6.39 0.84 4.30
N LYS A 108 -6.80 -0.44 4.47
CA LYS A 108 -7.43 -1.25 3.39
C LYS A 108 -8.54 -0.47 2.69
N ARG A 109 -9.43 0.16 3.47
CA ARG A 109 -10.50 1.04 2.99
C ARG A 109 -9.98 2.19 2.14
N ARG A 110 -8.87 2.81 2.54
CA ARG A 110 -8.22 3.88 1.76
C ARG A 110 -7.64 3.35 0.46
N ASN A 111 -6.95 2.21 0.47
CA ASN A 111 -6.37 1.64 -0.77
C ASN A 111 -7.47 1.22 -1.74
N PHE A 112 -8.57 0.68 -1.21
CA PHE A 112 -9.80 0.39 -1.95
C PHE A 112 -10.37 1.66 -2.59
N ALA A 113 -10.60 2.71 -1.79
CA ALA A 113 -11.07 4.00 -2.31
C ALA A 113 -10.09 4.60 -3.34
N MET A 114 -8.77 4.54 -3.08
CA MET A 114 -7.74 5.01 -4.02
C MET A 114 -7.79 4.26 -5.35
N SER A 115 -8.09 2.96 -5.34
CA SER A 115 -8.21 2.16 -6.57
C SER A 115 -9.50 2.41 -7.37
N HIS A 116 -10.49 3.08 -6.78
CA HIS A 116 -11.66 3.59 -7.49
C HIS A 116 -11.51 5.06 -7.89
N LEU A 117 -10.71 5.82 -7.14
CA LEU A 117 -10.39 7.20 -7.51
C LEU A 117 -9.45 7.23 -8.72
N PHE A 118 -8.40 6.41 -8.72
CA PHE A 118 -7.39 6.40 -9.76
C PHE A 118 -7.88 5.61 -10.99
N THR A 119 -8.43 6.32 -11.96
CA THR A 119 -8.99 5.78 -13.20
C THR A 119 -8.42 6.51 -14.42
N GLN A 120 -8.91 6.18 -15.62
CA GLN A 120 -8.58 6.91 -16.84
C GLN A 120 -8.89 8.41 -16.72
N ASP A 121 -9.97 8.79 -16.03
CA ASP A 121 -10.28 10.21 -15.74
C ASP A 121 -9.16 10.90 -14.95
N THR A 122 -8.50 10.20 -14.02
CA THR A 122 -7.34 10.76 -13.32
C THR A 122 -6.19 11.07 -14.27
N LEU A 123 -5.96 10.18 -15.24
CA LEU A 123 -4.92 10.38 -16.25
C LEU A 123 -5.29 11.57 -17.13
N ASP A 124 -6.51 11.62 -17.64
CA ASP A 124 -7.00 12.73 -18.47
C ASP A 124 -6.95 14.08 -17.73
N ARG A 125 -7.22 14.08 -16.42
CA ARG A 125 -7.03 15.26 -15.55
C ARG A 125 -5.58 15.67 -15.38
N ILE A 126 -4.66 14.71 -15.20
CA ILE A 126 -3.21 14.95 -15.16
C ILE A 126 -2.77 15.60 -16.48
N LEU A 127 -3.26 15.05 -17.58
CA LEU A 127 -2.96 15.52 -18.93
C LEU A 127 -3.39 16.97 -19.11
N ASN A 128 -4.67 17.26 -18.85
CA ASN A 128 -5.21 18.60 -18.92
C ASN A 128 -4.48 19.59 -17.99
N TYR A 129 -4.06 19.16 -16.79
CA TYR A 129 -3.29 20.01 -15.88
C TYR A 129 -1.97 20.47 -16.48
N PHE A 130 -1.21 19.58 -17.11
CA PHE A 130 0.08 19.95 -17.70
C PHE A 130 -0.05 20.75 -18.99
N GLU A 131 -1.18 20.65 -19.70
CA GLU A 131 -1.45 21.46 -20.89
C GLU A 131 -1.94 22.88 -20.54
N THR A 132 -2.75 23.02 -19.50
CA THR A 132 -3.49 24.27 -19.22
C THR A 132 -2.93 25.09 -18.07
N THR A 133 -2.19 24.46 -17.15
CA THR A 133 -1.75 25.11 -15.91
C THR A 133 -0.23 25.34 -15.92
N ARG A 134 0.19 26.50 -15.40
CA ARG A 134 1.60 26.74 -15.12
C ARG A 134 2.09 25.77 -14.05
N HIS A 135 3.03 24.92 -14.43
CA HIS A 135 3.64 23.92 -13.56
C HIS A 135 5.16 24.10 -13.55
N THR A 136 5.78 23.57 -12.50
CA THR A 136 7.25 23.51 -12.40
C THR A 136 7.76 22.22 -13.02
N ASP A 137 9.00 22.23 -13.50
CA ASP A 137 9.67 21.01 -13.97
C ASP A 137 9.69 19.93 -12.89
N THR A 138 9.82 20.31 -11.62
CA THR A 138 9.78 19.36 -10.50
C THR A 138 8.42 18.68 -10.35
N GLN A 139 7.32 19.39 -10.57
CA GLN A 139 5.97 18.81 -10.58
C GLN A 139 5.77 17.85 -11.75
N TYR A 140 6.25 18.24 -12.93
CA TYR A 140 6.23 17.39 -14.11
C TYR A 140 7.00 16.09 -13.88
N GLN A 141 8.25 16.18 -13.43
CA GLN A 141 9.08 15.00 -13.14
C GLN A 141 8.50 14.13 -12.00
N ALA A 142 7.86 14.75 -11.01
CA ALA A 142 7.22 14.04 -9.92
C ALA A 142 6.04 13.18 -10.38
N ILE A 143 5.17 13.72 -11.24
CA ILE A 143 4.04 12.97 -11.80
C ILE A 143 4.51 11.94 -12.81
N ARG A 144 5.49 12.28 -13.67
CA ARG A 144 6.10 11.33 -14.59
C ARG A 144 6.63 10.10 -13.86
N LEU A 145 7.41 10.29 -12.79
CA LEU A 145 7.90 9.20 -11.95
C LEU A 145 6.77 8.43 -11.24
N PHE A 146 5.69 9.11 -10.85
CA PHE A 146 4.50 8.48 -10.27
C PHE A 146 3.80 7.54 -11.26
N VAL A 147 3.48 8.03 -12.46
CA VAL A 147 2.79 7.28 -13.53
C VAL A 147 3.65 6.12 -14.02
N MET A 148 4.95 6.36 -14.24
CA MET A 148 5.90 5.30 -14.59
C MET A 148 6.01 4.24 -13.49
N THR A 149 5.82 4.61 -12.22
CA THR A 149 5.70 3.64 -11.12
C THR A 149 4.36 2.87 -11.16
N CYS A 150 3.26 3.49 -11.60
CA CYS A 150 1.99 2.81 -11.86
C CYS A 150 2.06 1.83 -13.05
N GLN A 151 2.92 2.07 -14.04
CA GLN A 151 3.14 1.18 -15.19
C GLN A 151 4.13 0.05 -14.89
N THR A 152 5.21 0.32 -14.16
CA THR A 152 6.32 -0.64 -13.94
C THR A 152 6.28 -1.33 -12.59
N GLY A 153 5.53 -0.77 -11.64
CA GLY A 153 5.48 -1.25 -10.28
C GLY A 153 6.78 -1.11 -9.50
N LEU A 154 7.79 -0.34 -9.96
CA LEU A 154 9.08 -0.20 -9.28
C LEU A 154 8.98 0.45 -7.89
N ARG A 155 9.89 0.12 -6.98
CA ARG A 155 10.03 0.88 -5.72
C ARG A 155 10.84 2.15 -5.99
N THR A 156 10.60 3.17 -5.19
CA THR A 156 11.38 4.43 -5.18
C THR A 156 12.89 4.23 -5.09
N VAL A 157 13.36 3.15 -4.47
CA VAL A 157 14.80 2.81 -4.36
C VAL A 157 15.31 1.99 -5.55
N GLU A 158 14.44 1.34 -6.31
CA GLU A 158 14.82 0.51 -7.46
C GLU A 158 15.08 1.36 -8.71
N TRP A 159 14.57 2.60 -8.75
CA TRP A 159 14.82 3.55 -9.84
C TRP A 159 16.28 3.99 -9.99
N GLU A 160 17.12 3.77 -8.98
CA GLU A 160 18.54 4.15 -8.99
C GLU A 160 19.39 3.17 -9.80
N ASP A 161 19.03 1.89 -9.80
CA ASP A 161 19.83 0.81 -10.38
C ASP A 161 19.08 0.08 -11.51
N VAL A 162 17.98 0.66 -12.01
CA VAL A 162 17.21 0.07 -13.11
C VAL A 162 17.88 0.39 -14.45
N GLU A 163 17.98 -0.62 -15.31
CA GLU A 163 18.49 -0.51 -16.67
C GLU A 163 17.35 -0.82 -17.65
N LEU A 164 17.17 0.03 -18.66
CA LEU A 164 16.29 -0.23 -19.79
C LEU A 164 17.10 -0.91 -20.90
N ILE A 165 16.63 -2.08 -21.35
CA ILE A 165 17.20 -2.82 -22.46
C ILE A 165 16.20 -2.79 -23.61
N THR A 166 16.62 -2.25 -24.75
CA THR A 166 15.84 -2.18 -25.99
C THR A 166 16.38 -3.17 -27.03
N PRO A 167 15.55 -3.61 -27.99
CA PRO A 167 16.02 -4.45 -29.08
C PRO A 167 17.13 -3.80 -29.92
N PRO A 168 18.05 -4.59 -30.51
CA PRO A 168 18.10 -6.06 -30.48
C PRO A 168 18.59 -6.60 -29.13
N CYS A 169 17.90 -7.61 -28.58
CA CYS A 169 18.21 -8.17 -27.26
C CYS A 169 17.72 -9.62 -27.15
N ALA A 170 18.42 -10.47 -26.39
CA ALA A 170 18.04 -11.88 -26.30
C ALA A 170 16.64 -12.06 -25.68
N PRO A 171 15.79 -12.97 -26.22
CA PRO A 171 14.53 -13.33 -25.58
C PRO A 171 14.74 -13.81 -24.14
N LEU A 172 13.90 -13.34 -23.23
CA LEU A 172 13.94 -13.77 -21.83
C LEU A 172 13.35 -15.18 -21.66
N SER A 173 13.68 -15.83 -20.55
CA SER A 173 13.23 -17.19 -20.25
C SER A 173 11.71 -17.34 -20.33
N GLY A 174 11.25 -18.28 -21.17
CA GLY A 174 9.83 -18.55 -21.41
C GLY A 174 9.15 -17.62 -22.43
N GLU A 175 9.87 -16.67 -23.01
CA GLU A 175 9.35 -15.80 -24.07
C GLU A 175 9.77 -16.30 -25.46
N SER A 176 8.90 -16.12 -26.45
CA SER A 176 9.12 -16.56 -27.84
C SER A 176 9.64 -15.46 -28.77
N ARG A 177 9.65 -14.21 -28.31
CA ARG A 177 10.04 -13.02 -29.09
C ARG A 177 10.91 -12.09 -28.27
N GLU A 178 11.77 -11.34 -28.96
CA GLU A 178 12.51 -10.23 -28.35
C GLU A 178 11.54 -9.09 -28.02
N GLN A 179 11.66 -8.52 -26.83
CA GLN A 179 10.86 -7.39 -26.37
C GLN A 179 11.73 -6.46 -25.52
N PRO A 180 11.48 -5.14 -25.52
CA PRO A 180 12.12 -4.25 -24.56
C PRO A 180 11.78 -4.68 -23.13
N TYR A 181 12.76 -4.59 -22.22
CA TYR A 181 12.58 -4.97 -20.83
C TYR A 181 13.43 -4.11 -19.89
N LEU A 182 12.98 -4.03 -18.63
CA LEU A 182 13.75 -3.47 -17.53
C LEU A 182 14.52 -4.57 -16.82
N LYS A 183 15.82 -4.36 -16.61
CA LYS A 183 16.63 -5.15 -15.69
C LYS A 183 16.71 -4.39 -14.36
N VAL A 184 16.20 -5.01 -13.30
CA VAL A 184 15.96 -4.35 -12.02
C VAL A 184 16.68 -5.07 -10.89
N GLN A 185 17.54 -4.37 -10.17
CA GLN A 185 18.07 -4.84 -8.90
C GLN A 185 16.97 -4.80 -7.83
N THR A 186 16.55 -5.98 -7.36
CA THR A 186 15.44 -6.07 -6.41
C THR A 186 15.85 -5.62 -5.03
N ALA A 187 15.28 -4.51 -4.57
CA ALA A 187 15.51 -4.02 -3.22
C ALA A 187 14.93 -4.97 -2.16
N LYS A 188 15.56 -4.99 -0.97
CA LYS A 188 15.18 -5.83 0.18
C LYS A 188 15.28 -7.36 -0.09
N SER A 189 16.18 -7.79 -0.97
CA SER A 189 16.64 -9.18 -0.96
C SER A 189 17.35 -9.47 0.37
N ARG A 190 17.14 -10.66 0.94
CA ARG A 190 17.80 -11.11 2.18
C ARG A 190 19.12 -11.85 1.93
N TYR A 191 19.45 -12.08 0.67
CA TYR A 191 20.63 -12.82 0.25
C TYR A 191 21.79 -11.86 0.03
N ASP A 192 23.01 -12.35 0.25
CA ASP A 192 24.25 -11.58 0.09
C ASP A 192 24.46 -11.08 -1.35
N GLU A 193 23.79 -11.71 -2.32
CA GLU A 193 23.78 -11.25 -3.71
C GLU A 193 22.51 -10.44 -4.06
N PRO A 194 22.67 -9.31 -4.77
CA PRO A 194 21.54 -8.55 -5.27
C PRO A 194 20.76 -9.38 -6.29
N LYS A 195 19.50 -9.70 -5.96
CA LYS A 195 18.62 -10.45 -6.87
C LYS A 195 18.17 -9.55 -8.02
N VAL A 196 18.59 -9.86 -9.23
CA VAL A 196 18.11 -9.20 -10.45
C VAL A 196 16.76 -9.81 -10.86
N ARG A 197 15.81 -8.97 -11.28
CA ARG A 197 14.58 -9.38 -11.95
C ARG A 197 14.42 -8.62 -13.26
N TYR A 198 13.66 -9.22 -14.17
CA TYR A 198 13.35 -8.60 -15.46
C TYR A 198 11.87 -8.25 -15.53
N LEU A 199 11.53 -7.12 -16.14
CA LEU A 199 10.15 -6.70 -16.42
C LEU A 199 10.00 -6.40 -17.90
N ILE A 200 9.20 -7.19 -18.59
CA ILE A 200 8.92 -7.04 -20.00
C ILE A 200 7.95 -5.88 -20.20
N LEU A 201 8.27 -5.01 -21.15
CA LEU A 201 7.48 -3.83 -21.51
C LEU A 201 6.55 -4.14 -22.69
N ASP A 202 5.77 -5.22 -22.56
CA ASP A 202 4.82 -5.64 -23.58
C ASP A 202 3.65 -4.65 -23.65
N GLY A 203 3.31 -4.18 -24.85
CA GLY A 203 2.27 -3.17 -25.05
C GLY A 203 2.70 -1.72 -24.77
N PHE A 204 3.98 -1.47 -24.46
CA PHE A 204 4.51 -0.11 -24.42
C PHE A 204 4.80 0.37 -25.84
N SER A 205 4.34 1.58 -26.17
CA SER A 205 4.67 2.31 -27.39
C SER A 205 6.13 2.79 -27.37
N GLU A 206 6.66 3.20 -28.52
CA GLU A 206 8.02 3.76 -28.61
C GLU A 206 8.18 5.01 -27.75
N SER A 207 7.21 5.92 -27.77
CA SER A 207 7.25 7.13 -26.94
C SER A 207 7.07 6.82 -25.44
N GLN A 208 6.36 5.77 -25.05
CA GLN A 208 6.34 5.30 -23.67
C GLN A 208 7.72 4.78 -23.23
N ILE A 209 8.41 4.08 -24.12
CA ILE A 209 9.77 3.57 -23.87
C ILE A 209 10.77 4.72 -23.74
N GLU A 210 10.71 5.72 -24.63
CA GLU A 210 11.50 6.96 -24.52
C GLU A 210 11.19 7.68 -23.20
N ASN A 211 9.90 7.80 -22.85
CA ASN A 211 9.51 8.43 -21.60
C ASN A 211 10.00 7.66 -20.37
N LEU A 212 10.06 6.35 -20.43
CA LEU A 212 10.65 5.55 -19.38
C LEU A 212 12.17 5.78 -19.31
N ALA A 213 12.86 5.88 -20.46
CA ALA A 213 14.29 6.14 -20.53
C ALA A 213 14.71 7.46 -19.88
N ASP A 214 14.03 8.59 -20.16
CA ASP A 214 14.43 9.84 -19.47
C ASP A 214 13.98 9.84 -18.00
N THR A 215 12.91 9.12 -17.64
CA THR A 215 12.52 8.96 -16.22
C THR A 215 13.62 8.25 -15.44
N ILE A 216 14.19 7.19 -16.01
CA ILE A 216 15.32 6.44 -15.44
C ILE A 216 16.53 7.37 -15.30
N SER A 217 16.90 8.05 -16.38
CA SER A 217 18.05 8.98 -16.40
C SER A 217 17.90 10.08 -15.34
N TYR A 218 16.70 10.66 -15.23
CA TYR A 218 16.39 11.64 -14.20
C TYR A 218 16.49 11.05 -12.79
N ALA A 219 15.87 9.89 -12.54
CA ALA A 219 15.87 9.27 -11.21
C ALA A 219 17.27 8.86 -10.72
N GLN A 220 18.17 8.53 -11.65
CA GLN A 220 19.59 8.22 -11.39
C GLN A 220 20.42 9.48 -11.08
N SER A 221 20.10 10.62 -11.71
CA SER A 221 20.83 11.88 -11.50
C SER A 221 20.49 12.61 -10.20
N ILE A 222 19.37 12.30 -9.55
CA ILE A 222 18.87 13.04 -8.39
C ILE A 222 19.30 12.46 -7.04
N SER A 223 19.51 13.36 -6.07
CA SER A 223 19.82 12.98 -4.68
C SER A 223 18.61 12.37 -3.94
N LYS A 224 18.88 11.66 -2.84
CA LYS A 224 17.83 11.14 -1.93
C LYS A 224 16.91 12.24 -1.37
N GLY A 225 17.44 13.44 -1.11
CA GLY A 225 16.67 14.59 -0.66
C GLY A 225 15.68 15.07 -1.73
N THR A 226 16.14 15.20 -2.97
CA THR A 226 15.32 15.54 -4.13
C THR A 226 14.20 14.51 -4.34
N ARG A 227 14.49 13.22 -4.18
CA ARG A 227 13.50 12.14 -4.31
C ARG A 227 12.34 12.26 -3.31
N SER A 228 12.62 12.73 -2.10
CA SER A 228 11.59 12.98 -1.08
C SER A 228 10.71 14.17 -1.43
N ASN A 229 11.30 15.21 -2.05
CA ASN A 229 10.54 16.36 -2.58
C ASN A 229 9.60 15.94 -3.73
N LEU A 230 10.02 15.03 -4.62
CA LEU A 230 9.16 14.54 -5.71
C LEU A 230 7.87 13.90 -5.19
N VAL A 231 7.94 13.12 -4.10
CA VAL A 231 6.73 12.55 -3.48
C VAL A 231 5.75 13.65 -3.04
N ILE A 232 6.27 14.73 -2.46
CA ILE A 232 5.46 15.88 -2.03
C ILE A 232 4.85 16.60 -3.25
N GLN A 233 5.63 16.82 -4.30
CA GLN A 233 5.14 17.50 -5.51
C GLN A 233 4.09 16.67 -6.26
N ALA A 234 4.30 15.36 -6.41
CA ALA A 234 3.31 14.47 -7.04
C ALA A 234 1.97 14.54 -6.29
N ARG A 235 2.02 14.47 -4.95
CA ARG A 235 0.83 14.61 -4.11
C ARG A 235 0.12 15.95 -4.33
N ARG A 236 0.86 17.06 -4.34
CA ARG A 236 0.29 18.39 -4.55
C ARG A 236 -0.43 18.51 -5.88
N VAL A 237 0.19 18.01 -6.96
CA VAL A 237 -0.44 18.02 -8.29
C VAL A 237 -1.71 17.16 -8.29
N LEU A 238 -1.65 15.94 -7.75
CA LEU A 238 -2.83 15.08 -7.65
C LEU A 238 -3.96 15.73 -6.83
N GLN A 239 -3.65 16.45 -5.75
CA GLN A 239 -4.67 17.21 -5.02
C GLN A 239 -5.23 18.40 -5.81
N GLN A 240 -4.40 19.06 -6.62
CA GLN A 240 -4.83 20.20 -7.45
C GLN A 240 -5.79 19.78 -8.56
N ILE A 241 -5.57 18.63 -9.20
CA ILE A 241 -6.47 18.12 -10.26
C ILE A 241 -7.82 17.64 -9.73
N TYR A 242 -7.94 17.49 -8.40
CA TYR A 242 -9.17 17.16 -7.68
C TYR A 242 -9.62 18.29 -6.74
N VAL A 243 -9.25 19.54 -7.03
CA VAL A 243 -9.62 20.71 -6.19
C VAL A 243 -11.15 20.86 -6.05
N ASP A 244 -11.89 20.34 -7.03
CA ASP A 244 -13.35 20.27 -7.09
C ASP A 244 -13.97 19.16 -6.23
N ASN A 245 -13.16 18.24 -5.68
CA ASN A 245 -13.62 17.09 -4.90
C ASN A 245 -12.88 16.98 -3.54
N PRO A 246 -13.45 17.54 -2.46
CA PRO A 246 -12.83 17.53 -1.14
C PRO A 246 -12.51 16.13 -0.59
N GLU A 247 -13.36 15.14 -0.86
CA GLU A 247 -13.15 13.75 -0.42
C GLU A 247 -11.94 13.13 -1.12
N ALA A 248 -11.78 13.40 -2.42
CA ALA A 248 -10.61 12.97 -3.17
C ALA A 248 -9.33 13.64 -2.65
N ILE A 249 -9.36 14.93 -2.29
CA ILE A 249 -8.19 15.64 -1.74
C ILE A 249 -7.69 14.99 -0.44
N GLU A 250 -8.61 14.64 0.47
CA GLU A 250 -8.29 13.95 1.73
C GLU A 250 -7.67 12.57 1.44
N LEU A 251 -8.28 11.85 0.49
CA LEU A 251 -7.80 10.55 0.06
C LEU A 251 -6.41 10.62 -0.58
N LEU A 252 -6.09 11.70 -1.29
CA LEU A 252 -4.81 11.95 -1.93
C LEU A 252 -3.72 12.47 -0.97
N ALA A 253 -4.09 12.96 0.23
CA ALA A 253 -3.16 13.60 1.17
C ALA A 253 -2.01 12.72 1.70
N GLU A 254 -2.11 11.40 1.58
CA GLU A 254 -1.03 10.45 1.91
C GLU A 254 -0.54 9.66 0.70
N VAL A 255 -0.88 10.10 -0.52
CA VAL A 255 -0.32 9.46 -1.72
C VAL A 255 1.20 9.59 -1.72
N ASP A 256 1.83 8.47 -2.06
CA ASP A 256 3.26 8.33 -2.25
C ASP A 256 3.54 7.31 -3.37
N PHE A 257 4.82 7.09 -3.69
CA PHE A 257 5.20 6.11 -4.72
C PHE A 257 4.96 4.66 -4.29
N ARG A 258 4.75 4.39 -2.98
CA ARG A 258 4.30 3.06 -2.55
C ARG A 258 2.83 2.84 -2.93
N THR A 259 2.00 3.88 -2.89
CA THR A 259 0.63 3.86 -3.40
C THR A 259 0.60 3.59 -4.91
N ALA A 260 1.46 4.24 -5.70
CA ALA A 260 1.60 3.94 -7.14
C ALA A 260 1.89 2.46 -7.40
N ARG A 261 2.84 1.87 -6.65
CA ARG A 261 3.14 0.43 -6.75
C ARG A 261 1.97 -0.48 -6.34
N LYS A 262 1.10 -0.05 -5.42
CA LYS A 262 -0.13 -0.77 -5.09
C LYS A 262 -1.15 -0.67 -6.21
N LEU A 263 -1.34 0.52 -6.79
CA LEU A 263 -2.22 0.74 -7.94
C LEU A 263 -1.80 -0.13 -9.12
N TYR A 264 -0.50 -0.17 -9.45
CA TYR A 264 0.07 -1.12 -10.41
C TYR A 264 -0.36 -2.57 -10.11
N THR A 265 -0.23 -3.01 -8.85
CA THR A 265 -0.56 -4.39 -8.47
C THR A 265 -2.05 -4.66 -8.64
N VAL A 266 -2.91 -3.70 -8.31
CA VAL A 266 -4.37 -3.81 -8.45
C VAL A 266 -4.74 -3.88 -9.93
N GLU A 267 -4.28 -2.93 -10.75
CA GLU A 267 -4.54 -2.91 -12.19
C GLU A 267 -4.01 -4.15 -12.91
N LEU A 268 -2.84 -4.66 -12.50
CA LEU A 268 -2.29 -5.90 -13.04
C LEU A 268 -3.21 -7.10 -12.72
N ARG A 269 -3.75 -7.17 -11.50
CA ARG A 269 -4.70 -8.21 -11.10
C ARG A 269 -6.07 -8.07 -11.78
N ARG A 270 -6.57 -6.84 -11.95
CA ARG A 270 -7.78 -6.54 -12.73
C ARG A 270 -7.62 -6.95 -14.20
N GLY A 271 -6.41 -6.81 -14.73
CA GLY A 271 -6.02 -7.31 -16.06
C GLY A 271 -5.93 -8.84 -16.18
N GLY A 272 -6.31 -9.60 -15.14
CA GLY A 272 -6.36 -11.06 -15.16
C GLY A 272 -5.07 -11.76 -14.73
N ALA A 273 -4.04 -11.02 -14.30
CA ALA A 273 -2.82 -11.64 -13.79
C ALA A 273 -3.11 -12.44 -12.50
N SER A 274 -2.48 -13.59 -12.38
CA SER A 274 -2.49 -14.43 -11.18
C SER A 274 -1.67 -13.82 -10.04
N MET A 275 -1.84 -14.36 -8.82
CA MET A 275 -0.98 -14.00 -7.68
C MET A 275 0.50 -14.27 -7.96
N LYS A 276 0.83 -15.33 -8.70
CA LYS A 276 2.22 -15.66 -9.06
C LYS A 276 2.81 -14.65 -10.03
N GLU A 277 2.06 -14.24 -11.04
CA GLU A 277 2.48 -13.20 -11.99
C GLU A 277 2.74 -11.87 -11.26
N ALA A 278 1.81 -11.43 -10.41
CA ALA A 278 1.99 -10.24 -9.61
C ALA A 278 3.19 -10.35 -8.65
N ALA A 279 3.37 -11.50 -8.00
CA ALA A 279 4.53 -11.76 -7.14
C ALA A 279 5.85 -11.68 -7.92
N ALA A 280 5.92 -12.30 -9.08
CA ALA A 280 7.11 -12.30 -9.94
C ALA A 280 7.46 -10.89 -10.40
N ALA A 281 6.47 -10.12 -10.88
CA ALA A 281 6.70 -8.75 -11.32
C ALA A 281 7.16 -7.83 -10.16
N LEU A 282 6.65 -8.07 -8.94
CA LEU A 282 7.08 -7.36 -7.74
C LEU A 282 8.43 -7.84 -7.18
N GLY A 283 9.05 -8.88 -7.76
CA GLY A 283 10.32 -9.44 -7.28
C GLY A 283 10.20 -10.23 -5.98
N HIS A 284 9.02 -10.76 -5.67
CA HIS A 284 8.81 -11.61 -4.51
C HIS A 284 9.23 -13.06 -4.81
N THR A 285 9.55 -13.83 -3.77
CA THR A 285 9.82 -15.27 -3.87
C THR A 285 8.59 -16.13 -3.58
N SER A 286 7.52 -15.53 -3.08
CA SER A 286 6.25 -16.20 -2.78
C SER A 286 5.08 -15.23 -2.88
N ILE A 287 3.88 -15.79 -3.03
CA ILE A 287 2.65 -15.01 -3.15
C ILE A 287 2.20 -14.35 -1.84
N ASN A 288 2.72 -14.79 -0.69
CA ASN A 288 2.32 -14.27 0.63
C ASN A 288 2.52 -12.76 0.78
N ASN A 289 3.48 -12.19 0.03
CA ASN A 289 3.75 -10.76 0.10
C ASN A 289 2.85 -9.94 -0.83
N VAL A 290 2.19 -10.56 -1.83
CA VAL A 290 1.29 -9.87 -2.78
C VAL A 290 0.08 -9.30 -2.04
N ARG A 291 -0.41 -10.01 -1.02
CA ARG A 291 -1.53 -9.55 -0.18
C ARG A 291 -1.35 -8.15 0.38
N TYR A 292 -0.11 -7.68 0.56
CA TYR A 292 0.21 -6.34 1.07
C TYR A 292 0.10 -5.22 0.03
N TYR A 293 -0.07 -5.59 -1.24
CA TYR A 293 -0.11 -4.68 -2.38
C TYR A 293 -1.47 -4.75 -3.11
N SER A 294 -2.12 -5.90 -3.15
CA SER A 294 -3.47 -6.10 -3.73
C SER A 294 -4.61 -5.68 -2.79
N HIS A 295 -4.50 -4.52 -2.14
CA HIS A 295 -5.50 -4.01 -1.20
C HIS A 295 -6.55 -3.08 -1.84
N GLY A 296 -6.52 -2.91 -3.17
CA GLY A 296 -7.57 -2.24 -3.91
C GLY A 296 -8.69 -3.20 -4.31
N ASP A 297 -9.71 -2.70 -5.00
CA ASP A 297 -10.76 -3.54 -5.56
C ASP A 297 -10.25 -4.29 -6.79
N ILE A 298 -10.03 -5.60 -6.68
CA ILE A 298 -9.62 -6.46 -7.80
C ILE A 298 -10.82 -7.18 -8.45
N SER A 299 -12.04 -6.92 -7.98
CA SER A 299 -13.25 -7.61 -8.43
C SER A 299 -13.87 -7.01 -9.69
N ILE A 300 -13.37 -5.86 -10.12
CA ILE A 300 -13.79 -5.13 -11.31
C ILE A 300 -12.73 -5.20 -12.42
N ASP A 301 -13.13 -4.83 -13.63
CA ASP A 301 -12.20 -4.67 -14.76
C ASP A 301 -11.22 -3.52 -14.51
N ARG A 302 -10.16 -3.49 -15.33
CA ARG A 302 -9.17 -2.41 -15.31
C ARG A 302 -9.84 -1.06 -15.47
N THR A 303 -9.41 -0.10 -14.66
CA THR A 303 -9.95 1.27 -14.73
C THR A 303 -9.01 2.23 -15.45
N THR A 304 -7.85 1.74 -15.92
CA THR A 304 -6.85 2.51 -16.67
C THR A 304 -6.39 1.74 -17.90
N GLU A 305 -6.02 2.47 -18.96
CA GLU A 305 -5.44 1.89 -20.18
C GLU A 305 -3.91 1.80 -20.14
N LEU A 306 -3.27 2.21 -19.04
CA LEU A 306 -1.80 2.21 -18.91
C LEU A 306 -1.21 0.83 -19.25
N PRO A 307 -0.16 0.75 -20.09
CA PRO A 307 0.54 -0.52 -20.27
C PRO A 307 1.23 -0.90 -18.96
N LEU A 308 1.16 -2.18 -18.60
CA LEU A 308 1.72 -2.68 -17.35
C LEU A 308 2.89 -3.61 -17.66
N ALA A 309 4.05 -3.29 -17.11
CA ALA A 309 5.21 -4.16 -17.23
C ALA A 309 4.88 -5.51 -16.58
N ARG A 310 5.36 -6.62 -17.15
CA ARG A 310 5.06 -7.97 -16.64
C ARG A 310 6.32 -8.78 -16.41
N ALA A 311 6.25 -9.79 -15.56
CA ALA A 311 7.36 -10.74 -15.43
C ALA A 311 7.47 -11.65 -16.68
N PRO A 312 8.68 -12.15 -16.99
CA PRO A 312 8.86 -13.22 -17.97
C PRO A 312 8.16 -14.50 -17.54
N LYS A 313 7.59 -15.22 -18.51
CA LYS A 313 6.84 -16.46 -18.25
C LYS A 313 7.65 -17.51 -17.48
N GLY A 314 8.94 -17.64 -17.77
CA GLY A 314 9.82 -18.62 -17.13
C GLY A 314 9.98 -18.41 -15.61
N VAL A 315 9.90 -17.16 -15.13
CA VAL A 315 10.12 -16.82 -13.71
C VAL A 315 8.86 -17.06 -12.87
N ILE A 316 7.67 -17.06 -13.47
CA ILE A 316 6.39 -17.24 -12.76
C ILE A 316 6.35 -18.62 -12.07
N ALA A 317 6.90 -19.65 -12.74
CA ALA A 317 6.94 -21.02 -12.21
C ALA A 317 7.77 -21.15 -10.92
N GLU A 318 8.75 -20.27 -10.72
CA GLU A 318 9.63 -20.26 -9.54
C GLU A 318 8.96 -19.67 -8.29
N ILE A 319 7.80 -19.00 -8.46
CA ILE A 319 7.10 -18.38 -7.34
C ILE A 319 6.40 -19.43 -6.50
N LYS A 320 6.80 -19.47 -5.22
CA LYS A 320 6.22 -20.38 -4.24
C LYS A 320 4.78 -19.99 -3.88
N ASP A 321 3.92 -20.99 -3.94
CA ASP A 321 2.54 -20.93 -3.47
C ASP A 321 2.44 -21.69 -2.16
N SER A 322 2.61 -20.96 -1.06
CA SER A 322 2.74 -21.57 0.26
C SER A 322 1.49 -22.34 0.70
N LEU A 323 0.28 -21.95 0.28
CA LEU A 323 -0.93 -22.70 0.65
C LEU A 323 -1.11 -23.91 -0.27
N ALA A 324 -0.80 -23.81 -1.57
CA ALA A 324 -0.82 -24.96 -2.45
C ALA A 324 0.19 -26.03 -1.99
N GLU A 325 1.43 -25.64 -1.67
CA GLU A 325 2.46 -26.52 -1.10
C GLU A 325 2.00 -27.15 0.23
N LEU A 326 1.38 -26.35 1.11
CA LEU A 326 0.82 -26.85 2.37
C LEU A 326 -0.32 -27.84 2.14
N ASN A 327 -1.22 -27.54 1.19
CA ASN A 327 -2.37 -28.39 0.88
C ASN A 327 -1.95 -29.69 0.22
N GLU A 328 -0.93 -29.67 -0.64
CA GLU A 328 -0.33 -30.88 -1.19
C GLU A 328 0.31 -31.74 -0.10
N ALA A 329 1.10 -31.14 0.80
CA ALA A 329 1.69 -31.84 1.94
C ALA A 329 0.64 -32.43 2.89
N ARG A 330 -0.49 -31.74 3.08
CA ARG A 330 -1.64 -32.24 3.85
C ARG A 330 -2.33 -33.40 3.15
N ARG A 331 -2.53 -33.33 1.84
CA ARG A 331 -3.10 -34.40 1.03
C ARG A 331 -2.26 -35.68 1.12
N LEU A 332 -0.94 -35.55 1.02
CA LEU A 332 0.00 -36.67 1.18
C LEU A 332 -0.07 -37.32 2.58
N LYS A 333 -0.48 -36.54 3.60
CA LYS A 333 -0.70 -37.00 4.98
C LYS A 333 -2.14 -37.44 5.26
N GLY A 334 -3.00 -37.56 4.24
CA GLY A 334 -4.42 -37.91 4.39
C GLY A 334 -5.27 -36.84 5.09
N GLN A 335 -4.76 -35.61 5.24
CA GLN A 335 -5.45 -34.51 5.89
C GLN A 335 -6.25 -33.68 4.87
N LYS A 336 -7.40 -33.13 5.32
CA LYS A 336 -8.21 -32.22 4.50
C LYS A 336 -7.45 -30.93 4.18
N ALA A 337 -7.62 -30.44 2.95
CA ALA A 337 -7.07 -29.17 2.49
C ALA A 337 -7.62 -27.99 3.32
N ILE A 338 -6.77 -27.00 3.53
CA ILE A 338 -7.14 -25.72 4.14
C ILE A 338 -7.65 -24.82 3.03
N ARG A 339 -8.87 -24.30 3.20
CA ARG A 339 -9.41 -23.20 2.38
C ARG A 339 -8.83 -21.90 2.93
N GLY A 340 -8.27 -21.05 2.08
CA GLY A 340 -7.56 -19.87 2.58
C GLY A 340 -7.19 -18.80 1.55
N TYR A 341 -7.36 -19.03 0.26
CA TYR A 341 -7.39 -17.93 -0.71
C TYR A 341 -8.83 -17.47 -0.86
N GLU A 342 -9.10 -16.21 -0.53
CA GLU A 342 -10.40 -15.56 -0.80
C GLU A 342 -10.62 -15.35 -2.32
N ASP A 343 -9.60 -15.56 -3.16
CA ASP A 343 -9.60 -15.18 -4.59
C ASP A 343 -9.54 -16.33 -5.60
N ASP A 344 -9.28 -17.59 -5.21
CA ASP A 344 -9.03 -18.66 -6.20
C ASP A 344 -10.29 -19.12 -6.96
N ASN A 345 -11.48 -18.81 -6.43
CA ASN A 345 -12.76 -19.05 -7.09
C ASN A 345 -13.42 -17.76 -7.62
N ALA A 346 -12.73 -16.62 -7.54
CA ALA A 346 -13.21 -15.42 -8.22
C ALA A 346 -13.01 -15.66 -9.72
N VAL A 347 -14.12 -15.91 -10.43
CA VAL A 347 -14.17 -15.90 -11.90
C VAL A 347 -13.39 -14.68 -12.36
N LYS A 348 -12.34 -14.89 -13.17
CA LYS A 348 -11.60 -13.75 -13.74
C LYS A 348 -12.63 -12.82 -14.37
N PRO A 349 -12.54 -11.49 -14.22
CA PRO A 349 -13.48 -10.59 -14.85
C PRO A 349 -13.66 -10.86 -16.35
N THR A 350 -12.58 -11.25 -17.03
CA THR A 350 -12.54 -11.69 -18.44
C THR A 350 -13.25 -13.01 -18.77
N GLU A 351 -13.63 -13.80 -17.75
CA GLU A 351 -14.32 -15.09 -17.87
C GLU A 351 -15.80 -14.99 -17.44
N ARG A 352 -16.31 -13.78 -17.15
CA ARG A 352 -17.75 -13.57 -16.87
C ARG A 352 -18.56 -13.72 -18.16
N PRO A 353 -19.65 -14.52 -18.17
CA PRO A 353 -20.56 -14.56 -19.30
C PRO A 353 -21.14 -13.17 -19.54
N ASN A 354 -21.09 -12.74 -20.80
CA ASN A 354 -21.65 -11.48 -21.28
C ASN A 354 -23.19 -11.59 -21.28
N ASP A 355 -23.82 -11.39 -20.12
CA ASP A 355 -25.27 -11.22 -20.06
C ASP A 355 -25.58 -9.78 -20.48
N GLY A 356 -26.19 -9.66 -21.68
CA GLY A 356 -26.41 -8.43 -22.44
C GLY A 356 -27.05 -7.27 -21.66
N SER A 357 -26.99 -6.03 -22.12
CA SER A 357 -27.23 -5.58 -23.49
C SER A 357 -26.78 -4.13 -23.60
N ALA A 358 -26.05 -3.76 -24.66
CA ALA A 358 -25.94 -2.36 -25.08
C ALA A 358 -26.56 -2.25 -26.48
N PRO A 359 -27.52 -1.33 -26.71
CA PRO A 359 -28.09 -1.16 -28.02
C PRO A 359 -27.06 -0.49 -28.93
N SER A 360 -26.88 -1.10 -30.09
CA SER A 360 -26.23 -0.52 -31.25
C SER A 360 -26.90 0.79 -31.66
N THR A 361 -26.12 1.84 -31.83
CA THR A 361 -26.44 2.91 -32.78
C THR A 361 -25.23 3.16 -33.66
N ASP A 362 -25.50 3.11 -34.95
CA ASP A 362 -24.59 3.11 -36.09
C ASP A 362 -24.49 4.55 -36.66
N LYS A 363 -23.25 4.94 -37.03
CA LYS A 363 -22.81 5.87 -38.10
C LYS A 363 -22.92 7.41 -38.04
N GLY A 364 -21.81 8.00 -38.51
CA GLY A 364 -21.59 9.37 -39.02
C GLY A 364 -20.75 10.21 -38.05
N GLU A 365 -19.62 10.84 -38.37
CA GLU A 365 -18.99 11.26 -39.62
C GLU A 365 -17.46 11.32 -39.45
N GLU A 366 -16.71 11.17 -40.54
CA GLU A 366 -15.27 11.44 -40.61
C GLU A 366 -15.02 12.95 -40.52
N GLU A 367 -14.18 13.40 -39.58
CA GLU A 367 -13.37 14.59 -39.77
C GLU A 367 -12.12 14.59 -38.85
N ASP A 368 -10.98 14.46 -39.53
CA ASP A 368 -9.63 14.97 -39.24
C ASP A 368 -9.30 15.46 -37.80
N SER A 369 -8.56 14.65 -37.03
CA SER A 369 -7.71 15.19 -35.94
C SER A 369 -6.48 14.31 -35.68
N SER A 370 -5.53 14.37 -36.61
CA SER A 370 -4.22 13.68 -36.58
C SER A 370 -3.25 14.12 -35.46
N LEU A 371 -3.74 14.81 -34.42
CA LEU A 371 -2.92 15.36 -33.32
C LEU A 371 -3.21 14.74 -31.95
N GLY A 372 -4.41 14.20 -31.71
CA GLY A 372 -4.80 13.65 -30.40
C GLY A 372 -4.20 12.27 -30.06
N ARG A 373 -3.85 11.48 -31.08
CA ARG A 373 -3.23 10.15 -30.87
C ARG A 373 -1.81 10.22 -30.31
N LYS A 374 -1.08 11.31 -30.55
CA LYS A 374 0.35 11.43 -30.20
C LYS A 374 0.64 11.53 -28.70
N PHE A 375 -0.37 11.63 -27.83
CA PHE A 375 -0.15 11.93 -26.42
C PHE A 375 -0.45 10.78 -25.46
N VAL A 376 -1.49 10.00 -25.73
CA VAL A 376 -1.69 8.69 -25.06
C VAL A 376 -0.53 7.76 -25.39
N ASP A 377 0.06 7.90 -26.58
CA ASP A 377 1.33 7.25 -26.91
C ASP A 377 2.52 7.79 -26.06
N ARG A 378 2.45 8.99 -25.47
CA ARG A 378 3.53 9.66 -24.71
C ARG A 378 3.40 9.60 -23.17
N LEU A 379 2.43 8.88 -22.62
CA LEU A 379 2.38 8.53 -21.20
C LEU A 379 2.55 7.04 -21.04
#